data_AF-A0A3E4Y1N9-F1
#
_entry.id   AF-A0A3E4Y1N9-F1
#
_cell.length_a   1.000
_cell.length_b   1.000
_cell.length_c   1.000
_cell.angle_alpha   90.00
_cell.angle_beta   90.00
_cell.angle_gamma   90.00
#
_symmetry.space_group_name_H-M   'P 1'
#
loop_
_entity.id
_entity.type
_entity.pdbx_description
1 polymer ?
#
loop_
_entity_poly.entity_id
_entity_poly.type
_entity_poly.pdbx_seq_one_letter_code
_entity_poly.pdbx_strand_id
1 'polypeptide(L)'
;MKVKKVSILFLIITICFVILGAIYGKTAKQYSGIKVYSGAEINGKVQITDSGVVAQNKEKMNYFDGNSKFFYVIAGITGIITVVTFIIGKKGE
;
A
#
# COMPACT_ATOMS: atom_id res chain seq x y z
N MET A 1 -18.67 -24.98 17.58
CA MET A 1 -18.17 -23.65 17.98
C MET A 1 -16.77 -23.30 17.40
N LYS A 2 -16.28 -23.94 16.33
CA LYS A 2 -14.83 -24.21 16.19
C LYS A 2 -14.09 -23.62 14.97
N VAL A 3 -14.74 -23.33 13.84
CA VAL A 3 -14.03 -22.83 12.61
C VAL A 3 -14.46 -21.41 12.23
N LYS A 4 -15.73 -21.07 12.45
CA LYS A 4 -16.31 -19.74 12.17
C LYS A 4 -15.68 -18.63 13.01
N LYS A 5 -15.42 -18.85 14.32
CA LYS A 5 -14.73 -17.85 15.19
C LYS A 5 -13.28 -17.60 14.76
N VAL A 6 -12.57 -18.66 14.37
CA VAL A 6 -11.18 -18.56 13.88
C VAL A 6 -11.13 -17.82 12.55
N SER A 7 -12.05 -18.11 11.62
CA SER A 7 -12.15 -17.40 10.34
C SER A 7 -12.44 -15.91 10.52
N ILE A 8 -13.33 -15.54 11.45
CA ILE A 8 -13.60 -14.14 11.79
C ILE A 8 -12.35 -13.45 12.33
N LEU A 9 -11.58 -14.12 13.19
CA LEU A 9 -10.32 -13.57 13.71
C LEU A 9 -9.29 -13.32 12.60
N PHE A 10 -9.09 -14.29 11.70
CA PHE A 10 -8.19 -14.12 10.55
C PHE A 10 -8.66 -13.04 9.58
N LEU A 11 -9.97 -12.88 9.42
CA LEU A 11 -10.55 -11.82 8.61
C LEU A 11 -10.26 -10.43 9.22
N ILE A 12 -10.42 -10.27 10.54
CA ILE A 12 -10.07 -9.03 11.25
C ILE A 12 -8.58 -8.71 11.07
N ILE A 13 -7.71 -9.71 11.30
CA ILE A 13 -6.26 -9.55 11.13
C ILE A 13 -5.91 -9.13 9.70
N THR A 14 -6.53 -9.77 8.71
CA THR A 14 -6.35 -9.43 7.29
C THR A 14 -6.73 -7.98 7.02
N ILE A 15 -7.88 -7.52 7.53
CA ILE A 15 -8.31 -6.13 7.40
C ILE A 15 -7.31 -5.18 8.06
N CYS A 16 -6.82 -5.51 9.26
CA CYS A 16 -5.79 -4.70 9.93
C CYS A 16 -4.52 -4.57 9.08
N PHE A 17 -4.04 -5.66 8.46
CA PHE A 17 -2.88 -5.60 7.57
C PHE A 17 -3.15 -4.78 6.30
N VAL A 18 -4.33 -4.87 5.71
CA VAL A 18 -4.72 -4.02 4.57
C VAL A 18 -4.70 -2.53 4.96
N ILE A 19 -5.25 -2.19 6.12
CA ILE A 19 -5.26 -0.81 6.63
C ILE A 19 -3.84 -0.32 6.88
N LEU A 20 -2.99 -1.13 7.53
CA LEU A 20 -1.58 -0.79 7.75
C LEU A 20 -0.83 -0.59 6.43
N GLY A 21 -1.03 -1.47 5.45
CA GLY A 21 -0.50 -1.31 4.09
C GLY A 21 -0.90 0.03 3.47
N ALA A 22 -2.17 0.41 3.60
CA ALA A 22 -2.68 1.68 3.07
C ALA A 22 -2.10 2.91 3.79
N ILE A 23 -1.98 2.87 5.13
CA ILE A 23 -1.39 3.95 5.92
C ILE A 23 0.07 4.13 5.51
N TYR A 24 0.86 3.05 5.51
CA TYR A 24 2.28 3.10 5.12
C TYR A 24 2.47 3.57 3.68
N GLY A 25 1.61 3.15 2.75
CA GLY A 25 1.65 3.61 1.37
C GLY A 25 1.33 5.10 1.22
N LYS A 26 0.38 5.62 2.00
CA LYS A 26 0.10 7.07 2.07
C LYS A 26 1.28 7.84 2.66
N THR A 27 1.88 7.32 3.73
CA THR A 27 3.07 7.93 4.36
C THR A 27 4.25 7.94 3.39
N ALA A 28 4.47 6.88 2.61
CA ALA A 28 5.50 6.84 1.57
C ALA A 28 5.32 7.96 0.54
N LYS A 29 4.08 8.22 0.11
CA LYS A 29 3.74 9.32 -0.80
C LYS A 29 3.99 10.69 -0.20
N GLN A 30 3.85 10.87 1.11
CA GLN A 30 4.21 12.13 1.76
C GLN A 30 5.72 12.42 1.65
N TYR A 31 6.55 11.39 1.52
CA TYR A 31 7.99 11.51 1.33
C TYR A 31 8.44 11.45 -0.15
N SER A 32 7.53 11.27 -1.11
CA SER A 32 7.88 11.21 -2.53
C SER A 32 8.32 12.55 -3.12
N GLY A 33 8.12 13.65 -2.38
CA GLY A 33 8.42 15.00 -2.82
C GLY A 33 7.43 15.52 -3.86
N ILE A 34 7.69 16.72 -4.36
CA ILE A 34 6.90 17.39 -5.39
C ILE A 34 7.72 17.41 -6.67
N LYS A 35 7.14 16.93 -7.78
CA LYS A 35 7.77 17.05 -9.09
C LYS A 35 7.58 18.49 -9.59
N VAL A 36 8.69 19.15 -9.87
CA VAL A 36 8.74 20.53 -10.36
C VAL A 36 9.35 20.56 -11.75
N TYR A 37 8.87 21.50 -12.56
CA TYR A 37 9.34 21.73 -13.91
C TYR A 37 9.81 23.17 -13.98
N SER A 38 11.06 23.35 -14.40
CA SER A 38 11.60 24.67 -14.72
C SER A 38 11.51 24.86 -16.22
N GLY A 39 10.97 25.98 -16.64
CA GLY A 39 10.79 26.28 -18.06
C GLY A 39 10.90 27.76 -18.32
N ALA A 40 11.27 28.10 -19.55
CA ALA A 40 11.24 29.46 -20.04
C ALA A 40 10.07 29.60 -21.03
N GLU A 41 9.39 30.74 -20.97
CA GLU A 41 8.42 31.08 -22.01
C GLU A 41 9.16 31.64 -23.22
N ILE A 42 9.05 30.94 -24.36
CA ILE A 42 9.67 31.35 -25.63
C ILE A 42 8.55 31.44 -26.67
N ASN A 43 8.35 32.63 -27.25
CA ASN A 43 7.30 32.91 -28.24
C ASN A 43 5.87 32.53 -27.76
N GLY A 44 5.52 32.87 -26.52
CA GLY A 44 4.18 32.60 -25.96
C GLY A 44 3.91 31.12 -25.64
N LYS A 45 4.92 30.25 -25.71
CA LYS A 45 4.82 28.84 -25.32
C LYS A 45 5.82 28.54 -24.21
N VAL A 46 5.31 27.94 -23.13
CA VAL A 46 6.15 27.43 -22.04
C VAL A 46 6.91 26.21 -22.56
N GLN A 47 8.23 26.33 -22.70
CA GLN A 47 9.11 25.19 -22.92
C GLN A 47 9.70 24.77 -21.58
N ILE A 48 9.47 23.50 -21.20
CA ILE A 48 10.10 22.90 -20.03
C ILE A 48 11.56 22.63 -20.39
N THR A 49 12.48 23.29 -19.70
CA THR A 49 13.92 23.19 -19.92
C THR A 49 14.56 22.20 -18.96
N ASP A 50 13.98 22.00 -17.77
CA ASP A 50 14.46 21.06 -16.77
C ASP A 50 13.31 20.52 -15.90
N SER A 51 13.48 19.32 -15.33
CA SER A 51 12.51 18.72 -14.42
C SER A 51 13.20 18.00 -13.27
N GLY A 52 12.67 18.17 -12.07
CA GLY A 52 13.24 17.59 -10.85
C GLY A 52 12.19 17.23 -9.82
N VAL A 53 12.62 16.57 -8.75
CA VAL A 53 11.77 16.31 -7.57
C VAL A 53 12.40 16.99 -6.37
N VAL A 54 11.66 17.92 -5.77
CA VAL A 54 12.09 18.67 -4.58
C VAL A 54 11.44 18.10 -3.32
N ALA A 55 12.10 18.31 -2.17
CA ALA A 55 11.66 17.84 -0.86
C ALA A 55 11.43 16.32 -0.74
N GLN A 56 11.99 15.52 -1.65
CA GLN A 56 11.92 14.06 -1.57
C GLN A 56 12.85 13.54 -0.46
N ASN A 57 12.35 12.67 0.40
CA ASN A 57 13.18 11.87 1.30
C ASN A 57 13.14 10.41 0.84
N LYS A 58 14.10 10.03 0.00
CA LYS A 58 14.16 8.69 -0.64
C LYS A 58 14.25 7.56 0.38
N GLU A 59 15.00 7.76 1.47
CA GLU A 59 15.18 6.74 2.50
C GLU A 59 13.87 6.45 3.23
N LYS A 60 13.18 7.49 3.72
CA LYS A 60 11.87 7.34 4.36
C LYS A 60 10.82 6.83 3.37
N MET A 61 10.80 7.35 2.14
CA MET A 61 9.89 6.89 1.09
C MET A 61 10.05 5.38 0.84
N ASN A 62 11.28 4.90 0.64
CA ASN A 62 11.55 3.48 0.40
C ASN A 62 11.22 2.61 1.62
N TYR A 63 11.51 3.10 2.83
CA TYR A 63 11.14 2.39 4.06
C TYR A 63 9.62 2.21 4.16
N PHE A 64 8.85 3.28 4.00
CA PHE A 64 7.39 3.20 4.10
C PHE A 64 6.77 2.43 2.94
N ASP A 65 7.29 2.57 1.71
CA ASP A 65 6.82 1.81 0.53
C ASP A 65 7.11 0.31 0.66
N GLY A 66 8.32 -0.04 1.12
CA GLY A 66 8.71 -1.42 1.38
C GLY A 66 7.83 -2.08 2.44
N ASN A 67 7.59 -1.39 3.55
CA ASN A 67 6.69 -1.87 4.61
C ASN A 67 5.22 -1.95 4.14
N SER A 68 4.76 -0.99 3.33
CA SER A 68 3.42 -1.02 2.73
C SER A 68 3.23 -2.29 1.90
N LYS A 69 4.18 -2.60 1.02
CA LYS A 69 4.19 -3.82 0.21
C LYS A 69 4.22 -5.07 1.08
N PHE A 70 5.06 -5.10 2.11
CA PHE A 70 5.13 -6.22 3.06
C PHE A 70 3.77 -6.50 3.73
N PHE A 71 3.09 -5.46 4.23
CA PHE A 71 1.77 -5.62 4.82
C PHE A 71 0.72 -6.11 3.82
N TYR A 72 0.75 -5.63 2.57
CA TYR A 72 -0.15 -6.13 1.52
C TYR A 72 0.11 -7.60 1.17
N VAL A 73 1.37 -8.03 1.12
CA VAL A 73 1.72 -9.44 0.87
C VAL A 73 1.17 -10.33 1.99
N ILE A 74 1.40 -9.97 3.25
CA ILE A 74 0.87 -10.73 4.38
C ILE A 74 -0.66 -10.73 4.37
N ALA A 75 -1.30 -9.59 4.11
CA ALA A 75 -2.75 -9.51 3.99
C ALA A 75 -3.29 -10.44 2.89
N GLY A 76 -2.60 -10.54 1.75
CA GLY A 76 -2.96 -11.48 0.69
C GLY A 76 -2.91 -12.93 1.16
N ILE A 77 -1.83 -13.32 1.84
CA ILE A 77 -1.65 -14.68 2.38
C ILE A 77 -2.72 -14.99 3.42
N THR A 78 -2.95 -14.10 4.39
CA THR A 78 -3.97 -14.31 5.44
C THR A 78 -5.38 -14.31 4.86
N GLY A 79 -5.64 -13.51 3.82
CA GLY A 79 -6.91 -13.50 3.10
C GLY A 79 -7.20 -14.84 2.42
N ILE A 80 -6.22 -15.41 1.72
CA ILE A 80 -6.34 -16.73 1.08
C ILE A 80 -6.63 -17.80 2.13
N ILE A 81 -5.88 -17.82 3.24
CA ILE A 81 -6.09 -18.78 4.34
C ILE A 81 -7.52 -18.65 4.90
N THR A 82 -8.02 -17.42 5.06
CA THR A 82 -9.38 -17.16 5.53
C THR A 82 -10.42 -17.78 4.59
N VAL A 83 -10.28 -17.58 3.28
CA VAL A 83 -11.19 -18.12 2.26
C VAL A 83 -11.16 -19.65 2.23
N VAL A 84 -9.97 -20.25 2.24
CA VAL A 84 -9.80 -21.72 2.25
C VAL A 84 -10.44 -22.32 3.50
N THR A 85 -10.17 -21.74 4.66
CA THR A 85 -10.74 -22.19 5.95
C THR A 85 -12.27 -22.10 5.95
N PHE A 86 -12.81 -21.04 5.35
CA PHE A 86 -14.26 -20.86 5.22
C PHE A 86 -14.90 -21.90 4.29
N ILE A 87 -14.29 -22.19 3.14
CA ILE A 87 -14.78 -23.20 2.18
C ILE A 87 -14.74 -24.60 2.79
N ILE A 88 -13.64 -24.99 3.42
CA ILE A 88 -13.51 -26.30 4.09
C ILE A 88 -14.52 -26.42 5.22
N GLY A 89 -14.67 -25.37 6.03
CA GLY A 89 -15.66 -25.34 7.11
C GLY A 89 -17.11 -25.46 6.63
N LYS A 90 -17.40 -25.01 5.40
CA LYS A 90 -18.73 -25.15 4.76
C LYS A 90 -18.98 -26.54 4.16
N LYS A 91 -17.92 -27.27 3.78
CA LYS A 91 -18.03 -28.62 3.18
C LYS A 91 -18.16 -29.73 4.23
N GLY A 92 -17.86 -29.43 5.50
CA GLY A 92 -17.97 -30.36 6.64
C GLY A 92 -19.18 -30.12 7.55
N GLU A 93 -20.08 -29.19 7.20
CA GLU A 93 -21.47 -29.08 7.73
C GLU A 93 -22.42 -29.78 6.75
#